data_AF-A0A6J6X2K5-F1
#
_entry.id   AF-A0A6J6X2K5-F1
#
_cell.length_a   1.000
_cell.length_b   1.000
_cell.length_c   1.000
_cell.angle_alpha   90.00
_cell.angle_beta   90.00
_cell.angle_gamma   90.00
#
_symmetry.space_group_name_H-M   'P 1'
#
loop_
_entity.id
_entity.type
_entity.pdbx_description
1 polymer ?
#
loop_
_entity_poly.entity_id
_entity_poly.type
_entity_poly.pdbx_seq_one_letter_code
_entity_poly.pdbx_strand_id
1 'polypeptide(L)'
;MVVSFALINMAFESMLSVLGPLNFSDPVTGPKQWSYNLAGLSVGMLIGGIWVLKVKIGRPLYLAMVLIALSAVWDYALAFDLPMSFSVLAAIFSGISLEVFMVTWNTSLQSHVPEESYSRVSSYDTLGSFGIAPLGIVIAGPLAMHFGVNTILFITGTTTLIASIASLLVPSVRNLRND
;
A
#
# COMPACT_ATOMS: atom_id res chain seq x y z
N MET A 1 2.10 9.11 12.64
CA MET A 1 1.39 8.99 11.35
C MET A 1 2.36 9.05 10.18
N VAL A 2 3.13 10.14 10.01
CA VAL A 2 4.13 10.24 8.93
C VAL A 2 5.12 9.06 8.90
N VAL A 3 5.71 8.69 10.04
CA VAL A 3 6.63 7.53 10.11
C VAL A 3 5.95 6.22 9.72
N SER A 4 4.70 5.98 10.14
CA SER A 4 3.96 4.78 9.78
C SER A 4 3.69 4.73 8.28
N PHE A 5 3.30 5.86 7.67
CA PHE A 5 3.14 5.96 6.22
C PHE A 5 4.44 5.78 5.47
N ALA A 6 5.53 6.35 5.98
CA ALA A 6 6.86 6.17 5.44
C ALA A 6 7.23 4.68 5.37
N LEU A 7 6.96 3.93 6.44
CA LEU A 7 7.20 2.49 6.50
C LEU A 7 6.30 1.70 5.56
N ILE A 8 5.01 2.03 5.49
CA ILE A 8 4.05 1.38 4.58
C ILE A 8 4.47 1.61 3.12
N ASN A 9 4.75 2.84 2.71
CA ASN A 9 5.18 3.15 1.35
C ASN A 9 6.52 2.51 1.03
N MET A 10 7.47 2.51 1.98
CA MET A 10 8.74 1.83 1.80
C MET A 10 8.55 0.33 1.56
N ALA A 11 7.74 -0.34 2.38
CA ALA A 11 7.43 -1.76 2.22
C ALA A 11 6.73 -2.04 0.88
N PHE A 12 5.73 -1.23 0.53
CA PHE A 12 4.97 -1.36 -0.71
C PHE A 12 5.82 -1.14 -1.96
N GLU A 13 6.61 -0.07 -2.01
CA GLU A 13 7.50 0.24 -3.14
C GLU A 13 8.60 -0.81 -3.31
N SER A 14 9.16 -1.31 -2.20
CA SER A 14 10.13 -2.41 -2.22
C SER A 14 9.52 -3.70 -2.78
N MET A 15 8.29 -4.00 -2.34
CA MET A 15 7.55 -5.16 -2.77
C MET A 15 7.16 -5.07 -4.25
N LEU A 16 6.64 -3.93 -4.70
CA LEU A 16 6.17 -3.74 -6.08
C LEU A 16 7.33 -3.66 -7.09
N SER A 17 8.42 -2.96 -6.74
CA SER A 17 9.54 -2.72 -7.66
C SER A 17 10.57 -3.84 -7.69
N VAL A 18 10.73 -4.61 -6.61
CA VAL A 18 11.83 -5.58 -6.46
C VAL A 18 11.33 -6.97 -6.10
N LEU A 19 10.66 -7.12 -4.96
CA LEU A 19 10.36 -8.45 -4.42
C LEU A 19 9.31 -9.21 -5.24
N GLY A 20 8.29 -8.52 -5.74
CA GLY A 20 7.25 -9.08 -6.60
C GLY A 20 7.81 -9.70 -7.88
N PRO A 21 8.59 -8.95 -8.69
CA PRO A 21 9.32 -9.51 -9.82
C PRO A 21 10.25 -10.66 -9.44
N LEU A 22 10.99 -10.55 -8.32
CA LEU A 22 11.91 -11.60 -7.88
C LEU A 22 11.19 -12.89 -7.43
N ASN A 23 9.94 -12.80 -6.95
CA ASN A 23 9.14 -13.97 -6.60
C ASN A 23 8.79 -14.82 -7.84
N PHE A 24 8.83 -14.20 -9.02
CA PHE A 24 8.57 -14.83 -10.31
C PHE A 24 9.87 -14.93 -11.11
N SER A 25 10.83 -15.70 -10.60
CA SER A 25 12.19 -15.80 -11.16
C SER A 25 12.30 -16.55 -12.49
N ASP A 26 11.23 -17.18 -12.98
CA ASP A 26 11.22 -17.87 -14.27
C ASP A 26 11.32 -16.85 -15.43
N PRO A 27 12.38 -16.88 -16.26
CA PRO A 27 12.56 -15.94 -17.35
C PRO A 27 11.45 -15.96 -18.41
N VAL A 28 10.74 -17.10 -18.55
CA VAL A 28 9.74 -17.31 -19.60
C VAL A 28 8.33 -16.99 -19.10
N THR A 29 7.99 -17.47 -17.90
CA THR A 29 6.64 -17.32 -17.36
C THR A 29 6.52 -16.20 -16.34
N GLY A 30 7.60 -15.83 -15.66
CA GLY A 30 7.60 -14.91 -14.54
C GLY A 30 7.10 -13.50 -14.86
N PRO A 31 7.60 -12.83 -15.93
CA PRO A 31 7.10 -11.52 -16.33
C PRO A 31 5.59 -11.51 -16.61
N LYS A 32 5.09 -12.59 -17.22
CA LYS A 32 3.66 -12.75 -17.51
C LYS A 32 2.84 -12.93 -16.22
N GLN A 33 3.36 -13.73 -15.29
CA GLN A 33 2.76 -13.99 -13.99
C GLN A 33 2.70 -12.74 -13.10
N TRP A 34 3.77 -11.95 -13.07
CA TRP A 34 3.77 -10.66 -12.38
C TRP A 34 2.84 -9.64 -13.05
N SER A 35 2.79 -9.62 -14.39
CA SER A 35 1.87 -8.75 -15.14
C SER A 35 0.40 -9.05 -14.82
N TYR A 36 0.03 -10.31 -14.56
CA TYR A 36 -1.34 -10.63 -14.12
C TYR A 36 -1.67 -10.04 -12.74
N ASN A 37 -0.69 -10.01 -11.82
CA ASN A 37 -0.87 -9.36 -10.53
C ASN A 37 -1.02 -7.85 -10.69
N LEU A 38 -0.18 -7.20 -11.52
CA LEU A 38 -0.30 -5.77 -11.81
C LEU A 38 -1.62 -5.40 -12.49
N ALA A 39 -2.11 -6.26 -13.40
CA ALA A 39 -3.43 -6.11 -14.00
C ALA A 39 -4.53 -6.22 -12.95
N GLY A 40 -4.43 -7.19 -12.04
CA GLY A 40 -5.32 -7.34 -10.89
C GLY A 40 -5.33 -6.08 -10.01
N LEU A 41 -4.15 -5.57 -9.64
CA LEU A 41 -3.99 -4.32 -8.90
C LEU A 41 -4.72 -3.15 -9.58
N SER A 42 -4.49 -2.97 -10.89
CA SER A 42 -5.11 -1.91 -11.68
C SER A 42 -6.64 -2.03 -11.73
N VAL A 43 -7.16 -3.25 -11.91
CA VAL A 43 -8.61 -3.52 -11.85
C VAL A 43 -9.16 -3.20 -10.46
N GLY A 44 -8.44 -3.57 -9.42
CA GLY A 44 -8.78 -3.23 -8.04
C GLY A 44 -8.87 -1.72 -7.81
N MET A 45 -7.89 -0.97 -8.30
CA MET A 45 -7.89 0.50 -8.21
C MET A 45 -9.12 1.09 -8.91
N LEU A 46 -9.44 0.64 -10.13
CA LEU A 46 -10.65 1.10 -10.84
C LEU A 46 -11.93 0.82 -10.04
N ILE A 47 -12.05 -0.37 -9.45
CA ILE A 47 -13.20 -0.73 -8.60
C ILE A 47 -13.25 0.15 -7.37
N GLY A 48 -12.12 0.36 -6.69
CA GLY A 48 -12.00 1.21 -5.50
C GLY A 48 -12.39 2.67 -5.78
N GLY A 49 -11.95 3.22 -6.91
CA GLY A 49 -12.30 4.58 -7.34
C GLY A 49 -13.80 4.72 -7.64
N ILE A 50 -14.41 3.76 -8.34
CA ILE A 50 -15.87 3.79 -8.57
C ILE A 50 -16.63 3.66 -7.24
N TRP A 51 -16.13 2.81 -6.33
CA TRP A 51 -16.75 2.57 -5.04
C TRP A 51 -16.72 3.82 -4.14
N VAL A 52 -15.58 4.51 -4.05
CA VAL A 52 -15.43 5.70 -3.22
C VAL A 52 -16.29 6.87 -3.72
N LEU A 53 -16.55 6.95 -5.04
CA LEU A 53 -17.47 7.93 -5.62
C LEU A 53 -18.93 7.69 -5.23
N LYS A 54 -19.31 6.44 -4.96
CA LYS A 54 -20.70 6.04 -4.64
C LYS A 54 -20.98 6.00 -3.14
N VAL A 55 -19.98 5.79 -2.30
CA VAL A 55 -20.16 5.55 -0.87
C VAL A 55 -19.73 6.77 -0.06
N LYS A 56 -20.67 7.38 0.67
CA LYS A 56 -20.37 8.42 1.66
C LYS A 56 -19.83 7.77 2.93
N ILE A 57 -18.52 7.81 3.13
CA ILE A 57 -17.87 7.24 4.31
C ILE A 57 -17.80 8.32 5.40
N GLY A 58 -18.49 8.12 6.53
CA GLY A 58 -18.48 9.08 7.64
C GLY A 58 -17.16 9.13 8.43
N ARG A 59 -16.32 8.11 8.32
CA ARG A 59 -14.96 8.04 8.90
C ARG A 59 -13.98 7.53 7.84
N PRO A 60 -13.66 8.35 6.83
CA PRO A 60 -13.02 7.87 5.62
C PRO A 60 -11.57 7.41 5.90
N LEU A 61 -10.82 8.13 6.73
CA LEU A 61 -9.45 7.76 7.14
C LEU A 61 -9.39 6.43 7.92
N TYR A 62 -10.37 6.17 8.80
CA TYR A 62 -10.42 4.92 9.55
C TYR A 62 -10.61 3.73 8.61
N LEU A 63 -11.59 3.81 7.69
CA LEU A 63 -11.82 2.75 6.72
C LEU A 63 -10.58 2.52 5.85
N ALA A 64 -9.98 3.61 5.36
CA ALA A 64 -8.82 3.52 4.51
C ALA A 64 -7.63 2.83 5.19
N MET A 65 -7.37 3.11 6.47
CA MET A 65 -6.33 2.41 7.25
C MET A 65 -6.64 0.94 7.50
N VAL A 66 -7.91 0.58 7.71
CA VAL A 66 -8.31 -0.83 7.79
C VAL A 66 -8.06 -1.54 6.46
N LEU A 67 -8.36 -0.88 5.35
CA LEU A 67 -8.11 -1.43 4.02
C LEU A 67 -6.62 -1.61 3.73
N ILE A 68 -5.75 -0.65 4.09
CA ILE A 68 -4.28 -0.85 4.00
C ILE A 68 -3.81 -2.00 4.90
N ALA A 69 -4.34 -2.15 6.11
CA ALA A 69 -3.98 -3.29 6.95
C ALA A 69 -4.32 -4.62 6.25
N LEU A 70 -5.45 -4.66 5.53
CA LEU A 70 -5.87 -5.83 4.76
C LEU A 70 -5.10 -5.99 3.43
N SER A 71 -4.47 -4.94 2.89
CA SER A 71 -3.66 -5.04 1.67
C SER A 71 -2.40 -5.89 1.88
N ALA A 72 -1.94 -6.05 3.13
CA ALA A 72 -0.85 -6.96 3.50
C ALA A 72 -1.14 -8.43 3.12
N VAL A 73 -2.40 -8.80 2.84
CA VAL A 73 -2.75 -10.12 2.30
C VAL A 73 -2.04 -10.40 0.97
N TRP A 74 -1.75 -9.39 0.16
CA TRP A 74 -1.02 -9.57 -1.10
C TRP A 74 0.45 -9.93 -0.87
N ASP A 75 1.13 -9.26 0.07
CA ASP A 75 2.49 -9.63 0.52
C ASP A 75 2.54 -11.07 1.02
N TYR A 76 1.59 -11.48 1.87
CA TYR A 76 1.53 -12.85 2.39
C TYR A 76 1.21 -13.87 1.31
N ALA A 77 0.33 -13.55 0.36
CA ALA A 77 0.00 -14.44 -0.75
C ALA A 77 1.23 -14.76 -1.60
N LEU A 78 2.09 -13.77 -1.83
CA LEU A 78 3.36 -13.96 -2.52
C LEU A 78 4.38 -14.68 -1.64
N ALA A 79 4.50 -14.32 -0.35
CA ALA A 79 5.45 -14.95 0.57
C ALA A 79 5.22 -16.46 0.77
N PHE A 80 3.96 -16.90 0.73
CA PHE A 80 3.58 -18.32 0.85
C PHE A 80 3.49 -19.06 -0.49
N ASP A 81 3.89 -18.43 -1.60
CA ASP A 81 3.78 -18.98 -2.96
C ASP A 81 2.38 -19.55 -3.25
N LEU A 82 1.34 -18.81 -2.86
CA LEU A 82 -0.04 -19.24 -3.08
C LEU A 82 -0.35 -19.35 -4.58
N PRO A 83 -1.36 -20.15 -4.96
CA PRO A 83 -1.75 -20.28 -6.35
C PRO A 83 -2.03 -18.91 -7.00
N MET A 84 -1.70 -18.78 -8.28
CA MET A 84 -1.80 -17.52 -9.03
C MET A 84 -3.17 -16.83 -8.88
N SER A 85 -4.26 -17.60 -8.85
CA SER A 85 -5.61 -17.06 -8.63
C SER A 85 -5.74 -16.30 -7.31
N PHE A 86 -5.16 -16.81 -6.21
CA PHE A 86 -5.15 -16.14 -4.92
C PHE A 86 -4.29 -14.88 -4.94
N SER A 87 -3.10 -14.94 -5.56
CA SER A 87 -2.22 -13.78 -5.69
C SER A 87 -2.89 -12.64 -6.44
N VAL A 88 -3.56 -12.94 -7.57
CA VAL A 88 -4.29 -11.94 -8.37
C VAL A 88 -5.49 -11.38 -7.61
N LEU A 89 -6.25 -12.23 -6.89
CA LEU A 89 -7.36 -11.76 -6.04
C LEU A 89 -6.87 -10.84 -4.92
N ALA A 90 -5.74 -11.18 -4.29
CA ALA A 90 -5.12 -10.35 -3.28
C ALA A 90 -4.59 -9.03 -3.87
N ALA A 91 -4.06 -9.04 -5.09
CA ALA A 91 -3.66 -7.83 -5.81
C ALA A 91 -4.86 -6.92 -6.10
N ILE A 92 -5.99 -7.47 -6.56
CA ILE A 92 -7.25 -6.72 -6.75
C ILE A 92 -7.68 -6.08 -5.43
N PHE A 93 -7.66 -6.85 -4.33
CA PHE A 93 -8.04 -6.32 -3.03
C PHE A 93 -7.09 -5.22 -2.54
N SER A 94 -5.78 -5.40 -2.74
CA SER A 94 -4.77 -4.38 -2.46
C SER A 94 -4.98 -3.11 -3.28
N GLY A 95 -5.36 -3.25 -4.56
CA GLY A 95 -5.65 -2.12 -5.44
C GLY A 95 -6.87 -1.32 -5.00
N ILE A 96 -7.95 -2.00 -4.60
CA ILE A 96 -9.14 -1.35 -4.01
C ILE A 96 -8.72 -0.54 -2.78
N SER A 97 -7.92 -1.16 -1.92
CA SER A 97 -7.47 -0.57 -0.66
C SER A 97 -6.62 0.67 -0.87
N LEU A 98 -5.66 0.60 -1.80
CA LEU A 98 -4.77 1.70 -2.15
C LEU A 98 -5.54 2.88 -2.74
N GLU A 99 -6.45 2.64 -3.68
CA GLU A 99 -7.21 3.71 -4.34
C GLU A 99 -8.16 4.40 -3.35
N VAL A 100 -8.90 3.63 -2.55
CA VAL A 100 -9.79 4.18 -1.53
C VAL A 100 -9.02 5.04 -0.54
N PHE A 101 -7.81 4.61 -0.15
CA PHE A 101 -6.93 5.40 0.69
C PHE A 101 -6.47 6.69 0.01
N MET A 102 -5.94 6.61 -1.22
CA MET A 102 -5.44 7.76 -1.94
C MET A 102 -6.52 8.83 -2.14
N VAL A 103 -7.71 8.44 -2.60
CA VAL A 103 -8.80 9.39 -2.81
C VAL A 103 -9.24 10.02 -1.50
N THR A 104 -9.45 9.20 -0.47
CA THR A 104 -9.83 9.66 0.88
C THR A 104 -8.82 10.67 1.44
N TRP A 105 -7.53 10.34 1.37
CA TRP A 105 -6.45 11.16 1.90
C TRP A 105 -6.39 12.51 1.18
N ASN A 106 -6.41 12.49 -0.16
CA ASN A 106 -6.39 13.71 -0.97
C ASN A 106 -7.62 14.58 -0.73
N THR A 107 -8.82 13.99 -0.67
CA THR A 107 -10.06 14.75 -0.36
C THR A 107 -9.99 15.36 1.04
N SER A 108 -9.49 14.62 2.03
CA SER A 108 -9.35 15.14 3.40
C SER A 108 -8.33 16.28 3.48
N LEU A 109 -7.20 16.19 2.77
CA LEU A 109 -6.21 17.25 2.68
C LEU A 109 -6.82 18.50 2.03
N GLN A 110 -7.54 18.34 0.92
CA GLN A 110 -8.18 19.45 0.22
C GLN A 110 -9.29 20.11 1.04
N SER A 111 -10.04 19.35 1.83
CA SER A 111 -11.15 19.91 2.63
C SER A 111 -10.71 20.60 3.91
N HIS A 112 -9.58 20.19 4.51
CA HIS A 112 -9.13 20.72 5.81
C HIS A 112 -7.92 21.67 5.71
N VAL A 113 -7.20 21.70 4.60
CA VAL A 113 -6.00 22.55 4.43
C VAL A 113 -6.35 23.77 3.58
N PRO A 114 -6.12 25.00 4.07
CA PRO A 114 -6.32 26.23 3.29
C PRO A 114 -5.49 26.22 2.00
N GLU A 115 -6.06 26.71 0.90
CA GLU A 115 -5.47 26.70 -0.45
C GLU A 115 -4.06 27.30 -0.49
N GLU A 116 -3.85 28.42 0.22
CA GLU A 116 -2.57 29.12 0.35
C GLU A 116 -1.45 28.29 1.01
N SER A 117 -1.83 27.29 1.80
CA SER A 117 -0.92 26.41 2.53
C SER A 117 -0.87 24.97 1.97
N TYR A 118 -1.78 24.63 1.06
CA TYR A 118 -1.95 23.28 0.49
C TYR A 118 -0.64 22.75 -0.09
N SER A 119 0.03 23.55 -0.94
CA SER A 119 1.29 23.14 -1.57
C SER A 119 2.40 22.83 -0.55
N ARG A 120 2.48 23.59 0.55
CA ARG A 120 3.48 23.37 1.61
C ARG A 120 3.15 22.12 2.41
N VAL A 121 1.91 21.96 2.84
CA VAL A 121 1.47 20.79 3.63
C VAL A 121 1.59 19.51 2.81
N SER A 122 1.14 19.51 1.56
CA SER A 122 1.26 18.38 0.64
C SER A 122 2.73 18.02 0.36
N SER A 123 3.62 19.02 0.22
CA SER A 123 5.05 18.77 0.06
C SER A 123 5.66 18.11 1.30
N TYR A 124 5.32 18.59 2.51
CA TYR A 124 5.80 17.97 3.75
C TYR A 124 5.26 16.55 3.95
N ASP A 125 3.99 16.30 3.60
CA ASP A 125 3.40 14.98 3.64
C ASP A 125 4.08 14.02 2.65
N THR A 126 4.26 14.44 1.40
CA THR A 126 4.91 13.64 0.35
C THR A 126 6.35 13.31 0.74
N LEU A 127 7.11 14.32 1.19
CA LEU A 127 8.49 14.11 1.66
C LEU A 127 8.55 13.15 2.85
N GLY A 128 7.63 13.28 3.80
CA GLY A 128 7.56 12.40 4.96
C GLY A 128 7.16 10.96 4.60
N SER A 129 6.20 10.80 3.70
CA SER A 129 5.59 9.52 3.33
C SER A 129 6.41 8.73 2.31
N PHE A 130 7.13 9.40 1.39
CA PHE A 130 7.93 8.74 0.36
C PHE A 130 9.44 8.88 0.57
N GLY A 131 9.89 9.72 1.50
CA GLY A 131 11.31 10.05 1.64
C GLY A 131 12.23 8.85 1.89
N ILE A 132 11.74 7.81 2.57
CA ILE A 132 12.52 6.59 2.85
C ILE A 132 12.23 5.45 1.86
N ALA A 133 11.25 5.59 0.96
CA ALA A 133 10.87 4.53 0.05
C ALA A 133 12.00 4.09 -0.91
N PRO A 134 12.82 5.01 -1.48
CA PRO A 134 13.97 4.63 -2.31
C PRO A 134 15.00 3.79 -1.56
N LEU A 135 15.17 4.02 -0.25
CA LEU A 135 16.08 3.21 0.57
C LEU A 135 15.58 1.77 0.67
N GLY A 136 14.26 1.58 0.82
CA GLY A 136 13.61 0.27 0.79
C GLY A 136 13.92 -0.49 -0.49
N ILE A 137 13.73 0.16 -1.65
CA ILE A 137 14.01 -0.43 -2.97
C ILE A 137 15.48 -0.88 -3.06
N VAL A 138 16.43 -0.03 -2.64
CA VAL A 138 17.86 -0.33 -2.71
C VAL A 138 18.25 -1.51 -1.83
N ILE A 139 17.70 -1.61 -0.61
CA ILE A 139 18.05 -2.69 0.32
C ILE A 139 17.28 -4.00 0.05
N ALA A 140 16.11 -3.93 -0.61
CA ALA A 140 15.26 -5.08 -0.85
C ALA A 140 15.98 -6.19 -1.64
N GLY A 141 16.74 -5.84 -2.68
CA GLY A 141 17.50 -6.80 -3.47
C GLY A 141 18.58 -7.54 -2.67
N PRO A 142 19.53 -6.84 -2.03
CA PRO A 142 20.55 -7.46 -1.16
C PRO A 142 19.97 -8.32 -0.04
N LEU A 143 18.89 -7.85 0.60
CA LEU A 143 18.19 -8.59 1.65
C LEU A 143 17.52 -9.85 1.10
N ALA A 144 16.88 -9.77 -0.07
CA ALA A 144 16.28 -10.93 -0.72
C ALA A 144 17.33 -11.98 -1.13
N MET A 145 18.54 -11.56 -1.52
CA MET A 145 19.63 -12.49 -1.82
C MET A 145 20.18 -13.21 -0.57
N HIS A 146 20.22 -12.54 0.59
CA HIS A 146 20.76 -13.12 1.83
C HIS A 146 19.72 -13.93 2.62
N PHE A 147 18.48 -13.46 2.68
CA PHE A 147 17.42 -14.04 3.53
C PHE A 147 16.32 -14.75 2.74
N GLY A 148 16.33 -14.65 1.41
CA GLY A 148 15.29 -15.18 0.52
C GLY A 148 14.15 -14.18 0.28
N VAL A 149 13.60 -14.21 -0.94
CA VAL A 149 12.52 -13.31 -1.39
C VAL A 149 11.28 -13.44 -0.48
N ASN A 150 10.84 -14.68 -0.21
CA ASN A 150 9.67 -14.98 0.60
C ASN A 150 9.79 -14.42 2.04
N THR A 151 10.97 -14.52 2.64
CA THR A 151 11.24 -13.99 3.98
C THR A 151 11.08 -12.47 4.00
N ILE A 152 11.63 -11.78 2.99
CA ILE A 152 11.51 -10.32 2.91
C ILE A 152 10.07 -9.90 2.59
N LEU A 153 9.35 -10.61 1.74
CA LEU A 153 7.91 -10.38 1.50
C LEU A 153 7.08 -10.52 2.78
N PHE A 154 7.38 -11.52 3.62
CA PHE A 154 6.73 -11.66 4.91
C PHE A 154 7.03 -10.46 5.82
N ILE A 155 8.27 -9.96 5.81
CA ILE A 155 8.68 -8.77 6.57
C ILE A 155 7.98 -7.51 6.05
N THR A 156 7.86 -7.31 4.73
CA THR A 156 7.15 -6.15 4.17
C THR A 156 5.67 -6.19 4.53
N GLY A 157 5.01 -7.34 4.36
CA GLY A 157 3.61 -7.52 4.76
C GLY A 157 3.38 -7.30 6.25
N THR A 158 4.26 -7.83 7.10
CA THR A 158 4.20 -7.63 8.56
C THR A 158 4.42 -6.18 8.94
N THR A 159 5.38 -5.50 8.30
CA THR A 159 5.66 -4.08 8.53
C THR A 159 4.45 -3.22 8.16
N THR A 160 3.85 -3.48 6.99
CA THR A 160 2.62 -2.79 6.55
C THR A 160 1.47 -3.01 7.53
N LEU A 161 1.28 -4.26 7.99
CA LEU A 161 0.22 -4.59 8.96
C LEU A 161 0.43 -3.89 10.30
N ILE A 162 1.63 -3.97 10.88
CA ILE A 162 1.96 -3.34 12.17
C ILE A 162 1.87 -1.83 12.06
N ALA A 163 2.42 -1.22 11.00
CA ALA A 163 2.38 0.22 10.79
C ALA A 163 0.93 0.72 10.61
N SER A 164 0.09 -0.04 9.90
CA SER A 164 -1.33 0.27 9.73
C SER A 164 -2.10 0.17 11.05
N ILE A 165 -1.88 -0.89 11.83
CA ILE A 165 -2.49 -1.05 13.16
C ILE A 165 -2.02 0.07 14.10
N ALA A 166 -0.73 0.39 14.10
CA ALA A 166 -0.19 1.49 14.90
C ALA A 166 -0.81 2.84 14.50
N SER A 167 -1.06 3.07 13.21
CA SER A 167 -1.80 4.26 12.74
C SER A 167 -3.24 4.28 13.22
N LEU A 168 -3.93 3.13 13.26
CA LEU A 168 -5.30 3.02 13.79
C LEU A 168 -5.40 3.29 15.29
N LEU A 169 -4.32 3.07 16.05
CA LEU A 169 -4.24 3.40 17.47
C LEU A 169 -4.08 4.90 17.74
N VAL A 170 -3.73 5.70 16.73
CA VAL A 170 -3.61 7.15 16.88
C VAL A 170 -5.00 7.79 16.95
N PRO A 171 -5.36 8.48 18.06
CA PRO A 171 -6.69 9.06 18.24
C PRO A 171 -7.09 10.04 17.12
N SER A 172 -6.11 10.76 16.56
CA SER A 172 -6.30 11.68 15.44
C SER A 172 -6.82 11.00 14.17
N VAL A 173 -6.47 9.73 13.93
CA VAL A 173 -6.97 8.94 12.80
C VAL A 173 -8.36 8.35 13.13
N ARG A 174 -8.57 7.96 14.39
CA ARG A 174 -9.84 7.34 14.83
C ARG A 174 -11.00 8.33 14.95
N ASN A 175 -10.69 9.58 15.33
CA ASN A 175 -11.67 10.60 15.62
C ASN A 175 -11.84 11.63 14.49
N LEU A 176 -11.08 11.55 13.39
CA LEU A 176 -11.29 12.45 12.26
C LEU A 176 -12.66 12.16 11.63
N ARG A 177 -13.56 13.12 11.74
CA ARG A 177 -14.91 13.09 11.19
C ARG A 177 -14.96 14.15 10.09
N ASN A 178 -15.42 13.77 8.91
CA ASN A 178 -15.83 14.77 7.92
C ASN A 178 -17.18 15.29 8.40
N ASP A 179 -17.21 16.51 8.94
CA ASP A 179 -18.44 17.26 9.12
C ASP A 179 -18.86 17.91 7.78
#